data_AF-A0A9D6N9L8-F1
#
_entry.id   AF-A0A9D6N9L8-F1
#
_cell.length_a   1.000
_cell.length_b   1.000
_cell.length_c   1.000
_cell.angle_alpha   90.00
_cell.angle_beta   90.00
_cell.angle_gamma   90.00
#
_symmetry.space_group_name_H-M   'P 1'
#
loop_
_entity.id
_entity.type
_entity.pdbx_description
1 polymer ?
#
loop_
_entity_poly.entity_id
_entity_poly.type
_entity_poly.pdbx_seq_one_letter_code
_entity_poly.pdbx_strand_id
1 'polypeptide(L)'
;MTRIYAMLLGLLLMAPAASAQSSAAVDVQNRGDDLIVTVTGAKSLGKPSLKTTAEFLELILKPAVLKPGGARNVAVDRGLIRKVEVRQPSADTVSVRIYVISKPKNDLQVAAGGKQVKLKLSTMEIASAGPAAAPKPTRKTPAAPSGSTPPATPAGRPAATSAAAKPAAASPRTSPGAAPAAAAAPRTGPAAAPATVEPGPAPAEPAASPIQAEPAAPAASETRPAAPAPGSTPRSAVAQKTVSVTYQGGDLRGALQALAKAAGLQADIHPTVQGAVTASFTEIPLNLAVTDLLGQSAELYLYEITDTQLKVYPHQGSSEPVATSASSTASSDQVARDYFPLRAQSAKELADAARKAVPSLTYRVDERLNIIIAEGSPEDLQRLRAILQAVSEK
;
A
#
# COMPACT_ATOMS: atom_id res chain seq x y z
N MET A 1 -39.74 -68.26 15.95
CA MET A 1 -40.61 -67.40 15.11
C MET A 1 -40.62 -65.98 15.67
N THR A 2 -41.16 -65.03 14.89
CA THR A 2 -41.74 -63.75 15.38
C THR A 2 -40.79 -62.55 15.64
N ARG A 3 -40.63 -61.75 14.56
CA ARG A 3 -40.62 -60.27 14.51
C ARG A 3 -39.50 -59.49 15.22
N ILE A 4 -38.48 -59.15 14.44
CA ILE A 4 -37.77 -57.86 14.56
C ILE A 4 -38.76 -56.74 14.23
N TYR A 5 -38.89 -55.73 15.08
CA TYR A 5 -39.73 -54.55 14.81
C TYR A 5 -38.86 -53.40 14.27
N ALA A 6 -39.07 -53.03 13.01
CA ALA A 6 -38.36 -51.92 12.39
C ALA A 6 -38.98 -50.58 12.80
N MET A 7 -38.29 -49.82 13.65
CA MET A 7 -38.68 -48.46 14.02
C MET A 7 -37.89 -47.43 13.20
N LEU A 8 -38.14 -47.40 11.89
CA LEU A 8 -37.49 -46.48 10.96
C LEU A 8 -38.08 -45.05 11.11
N LEU A 9 -37.59 -44.31 12.09
CA LEU A 9 -38.04 -42.93 12.36
C LEU A 9 -37.61 -42.00 11.22
N GLY A 10 -38.58 -41.59 10.38
CA GLY A 10 -38.33 -40.79 9.19
C GLY A 10 -37.91 -39.35 9.49
N LEU A 11 -36.60 -39.12 9.63
CA LEU A 11 -36.02 -37.77 9.70
C LEU A 11 -36.12 -37.09 8.32
N LEU A 12 -37.23 -36.41 8.07
CA LEU A 12 -37.47 -35.67 6.83
C LEU A 12 -36.53 -34.46 6.74
N LEU A 13 -35.36 -34.66 6.12
CA LEU A 13 -34.38 -33.62 5.83
C LEU A 13 -34.94 -32.58 4.86
N MET A 14 -35.58 -31.55 5.43
CA MET A 14 -35.93 -30.31 4.73
C MET A 14 -34.64 -29.59 4.31
N ALA A 15 -34.15 -29.94 3.12
CA ALA A 15 -33.02 -29.27 2.51
C ALA A 15 -33.34 -27.77 2.37
N PRO A 16 -32.52 -26.87 2.96
CA PRO A 16 -32.79 -25.44 2.87
C PRO A 16 -32.76 -25.01 1.41
N ALA A 17 -33.83 -24.35 0.95
CA ALA A 17 -33.94 -23.90 -0.43
C ALA A 17 -32.76 -22.98 -0.76
N ALA A 18 -31.83 -23.47 -1.58
CA ALA A 18 -30.60 -22.77 -1.90
C ALA A 18 -30.91 -21.46 -2.63
N SER A 19 -30.95 -20.35 -1.89
CA SER A 19 -31.28 -19.02 -2.38
C SER A 19 -30.17 -18.52 -3.30
N ALA A 20 -30.21 -18.95 -4.57
CA ALA A 20 -29.12 -18.87 -5.52
C ALA A 20 -28.53 -17.45 -5.61
N GLN A 21 -27.38 -17.26 -4.97
CA GLN A 21 -26.86 -15.95 -4.62
C GLN A 21 -26.35 -15.18 -5.85
N SER A 22 -26.43 -13.85 -5.80
CA SER A 22 -25.99 -12.96 -6.89
C SER A 22 -24.46 -12.91 -6.98
N SER A 23 -23.85 -13.82 -7.75
CA SER A 23 -22.40 -13.77 -7.99
C SER A 23 -22.02 -12.46 -8.70
N ALA A 24 -21.05 -11.74 -8.15
CA ALA A 24 -20.59 -10.44 -8.59
C ALA A 24 -19.10 -10.50 -9.01
N ALA A 25 -18.78 -9.76 -10.06
CA ALA A 25 -17.41 -9.46 -10.48
C ALA A 25 -17.17 -7.94 -10.32
N VAL A 26 -16.01 -7.57 -9.78
CA VAL A 26 -15.58 -6.18 -9.67
C VAL A 26 -14.51 -5.89 -10.72
N ASP A 27 -14.65 -4.77 -11.40
CA ASP A 27 -13.70 -4.17 -12.33
C ASP A 27 -13.30 -2.77 -11.84
N VAL A 28 -12.05 -2.37 -12.09
CA VAL A 28 -11.45 -1.12 -11.60
C VAL A 28 -10.58 -0.53 -12.71
N GLN A 29 -11.08 0.51 -13.38
CA GLN A 29 -10.39 1.17 -14.50
C GLN A 29 -9.94 2.58 -14.11
N ASN A 30 -8.68 2.90 -14.38
CA ASN A 30 -8.13 4.26 -14.31
C ASN A 30 -8.23 4.88 -15.72
N ARG A 31 -9.02 5.95 -15.89
CA ARG A 31 -9.31 6.58 -17.20
C ARG A 31 -9.11 8.09 -17.13
N GLY A 32 -7.98 8.57 -17.63
CA GLY A 32 -7.63 9.98 -17.46
C GLY A 32 -7.67 10.33 -15.98
N ASP A 33 -8.37 11.39 -15.62
CA ASP A 33 -8.43 11.87 -14.24
C ASP A 33 -9.57 11.25 -13.42
N ASP A 34 -10.22 10.20 -13.94
CA ASP A 34 -11.31 9.48 -13.29
C ASP A 34 -10.94 8.02 -12.97
N LEU A 35 -11.24 7.59 -11.75
CA LEU A 35 -11.28 6.18 -11.37
C LEU A 35 -12.72 5.66 -11.51
N ILE A 36 -12.89 4.55 -12.22
CA ILE A 36 -14.18 3.92 -12.47
C ILE A 36 -14.19 2.52 -11.84
N VAL A 37 -14.96 2.37 -10.76
CA VAL A 37 -15.23 1.08 -10.13
C VAL A 37 -16.56 0.56 -10.67
N THR A 38 -16.55 -0.60 -11.32
CA THR A 38 -17.76 -1.23 -11.89
C THR A 38 -17.98 -2.58 -11.23
N VAL A 39 -19.14 -2.80 -10.63
CA VAL A 39 -19.54 -4.11 -10.08
C VAL A 39 -20.68 -4.66 -10.93
N THR A 40 -20.48 -5.85 -11.49
CA THR A 40 -21.43 -6.54 -12.37
C THR A 40 -21.89 -7.85 -11.73
N GLY A 41 -23.18 -7.97 -11.45
CA GLY A 41 -23.83 -9.16 -10.93
C GLY A 41 -24.46 -10.04 -12.02
N ALA A 42 -24.46 -11.36 -11.82
CA ALA A 42 -25.20 -12.29 -12.68
C ALA A 42 -26.74 -12.10 -12.58
N LYS A 43 -27.20 -11.62 -11.43
CA LYS A 43 -28.57 -11.18 -11.14
C LYS A 43 -28.56 -9.69 -10.78
N SER A 44 -29.72 -9.12 -10.48
CA SER A 44 -29.78 -7.79 -9.84
C SER A 44 -28.94 -7.76 -8.57
N LEU A 45 -28.04 -6.78 -8.51
CA LEU A 45 -27.46 -6.31 -7.25
C LEU A 45 -28.56 -5.52 -6.53
N GLY A 46 -28.69 -5.70 -5.21
CA GLY A 46 -29.61 -4.86 -4.45
C GLY A 46 -29.13 -3.41 -4.36
N LYS A 47 -29.99 -2.54 -3.78
CA LYS A 47 -29.76 -1.09 -3.75
C LYS A 47 -28.38 -0.76 -3.14
N PRO A 48 -27.46 -0.12 -3.89
CA PRO A 48 -26.13 0.19 -3.37
C PRO A 48 -26.21 1.21 -2.23
N SER A 49 -25.32 1.05 -1.25
CA SER A 49 -25.10 2.02 -0.17
C SER A 49 -23.66 2.52 -0.24
N LEU A 50 -23.48 3.81 -0.48
CA LEU A 50 -22.16 4.45 -0.49
C LEU A 50 -21.96 5.22 0.82
N LYS A 51 -21.14 4.67 1.70
CA LYS A 51 -20.64 5.38 2.88
C LYS A 51 -19.44 6.23 2.49
N THR A 52 -19.28 7.38 3.14
CA THR A 52 -18.09 8.23 3.00
C THR A 52 -17.57 8.61 4.39
N THR A 53 -16.28 8.42 4.60
CA THR A 53 -15.54 8.88 5.78
C THR A 53 -14.48 9.91 5.35
N ALA A 54 -13.62 10.36 6.25
CA ALA A 54 -12.48 11.19 5.89
C ALA A 54 -11.42 10.42 5.08
N GLU A 55 -11.18 9.15 5.43
CA GLU A 55 -10.07 8.33 4.92
C GLU A 55 -10.47 7.40 3.77
N PHE A 56 -11.76 7.03 3.68
CA PHE A 56 -12.24 6.11 2.64
C PHE A 56 -13.72 6.30 2.28
N LEU A 57 -14.04 5.94 1.04
CA LEU A 57 -15.39 5.67 0.57
C LEU A 57 -15.63 4.16 0.59
N GLU A 58 -16.83 3.72 0.97
CA GLU A 58 -17.18 2.29 1.03
C GLU A 58 -18.51 2.04 0.32
N LEU A 59 -18.44 1.36 -0.83
CA LEU A 59 -19.58 0.92 -1.61
C LEU A 59 -20.00 -0.49 -1.15
N ILE A 60 -21.14 -0.57 -0.48
CA ILE A 60 -21.72 -1.81 0.04
C ILE A 60 -22.86 -2.28 -0.87
N LEU A 61 -22.83 -3.56 -1.22
CA LEU A 61 -23.80 -4.24 -2.07
C LEU A 61 -24.35 -5.48 -1.35
N LYS A 62 -25.68 -5.52 -1.18
CA LYS A 62 -26.44 -6.63 -0.59
C LYS A 62 -27.73 -6.85 -1.40
N PRO A 63 -28.13 -8.08 -1.77
CA PRO A 63 -27.33 -9.31 -1.71
C PRO A 63 -26.32 -9.37 -2.88
N ALA A 64 -25.08 -9.73 -2.59
CA ALA A 64 -24.02 -9.97 -3.58
C ALA A 64 -22.94 -10.90 -3.00
N VAL A 65 -22.32 -11.73 -3.84
CA VAL A 65 -21.25 -12.67 -3.46
C VAL A 65 -20.11 -12.54 -4.46
N LEU A 66 -18.86 -12.37 -4.01
CA LEU A 66 -17.71 -12.36 -4.91
C LEU A 66 -17.51 -13.75 -5.54
N LYS A 67 -17.12 -13.78 -6.81
CA LYS A 67 -16.53 -15.00 -7.38
C LYS A 67 -15.24 -15.37 -6.61
N PRO A 68 -14.84 -16.65 -6.54
CA PRO A 68 -13.52 -17.05 -6.06
C PRO A 68 -12.41 -16.23 -6.75
N GLY A 69 -11.41 -15.77 -5.98
CA GLY A 69 -10.38 -14.82 -6.46
C GLY A 69 -10.87 -13.39 -6.74
N GLY A 70 -12.15 -13.08 -6.51
CA GLY A 70 -12.72 -11.74 -6.72
C GLY A 70 -12.38 -10.72 -5.63
N ALA A 71 -11.95 -11.18 -4.45
CA ALA A 71 -11.39 -10.32 -3.40
C ALA A 71 -9.95 -9.94 -3.78
N ARG A 72 -9.66 -8.64 -3.87
CA ARG A 72 -8.35 -8.14 -4.29
C ARG A 72 -8.05 -6.75 -3.76
N ASN A 73 -6.76 -6.43 -3.69
CA ASN A 73 -6.23 -5.13 -3.31
C ASN A 73 -5.53 -4.52 -4.53
N VAL A 74 -5.91 -3.31 -4.92
CA VAL A 74 -5.42 -2.60 -6.12
C VAL A 74 -4.82 -1.28 -5.67
N ALA A 75 -3.49 -1.14 -5.81
CA ALA A 75 -2.81 0.15 -5.71
C ALA A 75 -3.28 1.07 -6.86
N VAL A 76 -3.48 2.35 -6.57
CA VAL A 76 -3.95 3.35 -7.54
C VAL A 76 -3.07 4.59 -7.50
N ASP A 77 -2.76 5.05 -6.29
CA ASP A 77 -1.77 6.08 -5.95
C ASP A 77 -1.72 7.26 -6.94
N ARG A 78 -2.92 7.78 -7.25
CA ARG A 78 -3.17 8.85 -8.23
C ARG A 78 -4.07 9.92 -7.63
N GLY A 79 -3.49 11.10 -7.42
CA GLY A 79 -4.19 12.28 -6.92
C GLY A 79 -4.84 12.00 -5.56
N LEU A 80 -6.14 12.22 -5.46
CA LEU A 80 -6.93 12.01 -4.23
C LEU A 80 -7.09 10.54 -3.83
N ILE A 81 -6.74 9.56 -4.66
CA ILE A 81 -7.06 8.14 -4.44
C ILE A 81 -5.79 7.30 -4.32
N ARG A 82 -5.66 6.58 -3.19
CA ARG A 82 -4.51 5.72 -2.88
C ARG A 82 -4.73 4.27 -3.32
N LYS A 83 -5.84 3.67 -2.87
CA LYS A 83 -6.01 2.20 -2.90
C LYS A 83 -7.47 1.80 -3.07
N VAL A 84 -7.76 0.76 -3.85
CA VAL A 84 -9.09 0.12 -3.91
C VAL A 84 -8.99 -1.29 -3.36
N GLU A 85 -9.88 -1.63 -2.44
CA GLU A 85 -9.90 -2.90 -1.73
C GLU A 85 -11.29 -3.56 -1.83
N VAL A 86 -11.33 -4.74 -2.43
CA VAL A 86 -12.54 -5.52 -2.66
C VAL A 86 -12.58 -6.66 -1.64
N ARG A 87 -13.57 -6.65 -0.75
CA ARG A 87 -13.76 -7.66 0.31
C ARG A 87 -15.20 -8.17 0.34
N GLN A 88 -15.39 -9.38 0.87
CA GLN A 88 -16.70 -9.94 1.20
C GLN A 88 -16.81 -10.11 2.72
N PRO A 89 -17.28 -9.09 3.48
CA PRO A 89 -17.38 -9.17 4.94
C PRO A 89 -18.53 -10.06 5.45
N SER A 90 -19.40 -10.59 4.60
CA SER A 90 -20.48 -11.50 4.98
C SER A 90 -20.89 -12.39 3.81
N ALA A 91 -21.56 -13.53 4.08
CA ALA A 91 -21.97 -14.49 3.05
C ALA A 91 -22.92 -13.93 1.97
N ASP A 92 -23.49 -12.74 2.18
CA ASP A 92 -24.42 -12.01 1.28
C ASP A 92 -23.93 -10.62 0.85
N THR A 93 -22.72 -10.19 1.27
CA THR A 93 -22.31 -8.78 1.24
C THR A 93 -20.98 -8.58 0.54
N VAL A 94 -20.97 -7.78 -0.53
CA VAL A 94 -19.72 -7.26 -1.12
C VAL A 94 -19.49 -5.83 -0.63
N SER A 95 -18.26 -5.54 -0.22
CA SER A 95 -17.78 -4.19 0.10
C SER A 95 -16.61 -3.84 -0.82
N VAL A 96 -16.66 -2.67 -1.45
CA VAL A 96 -15.52 -2.07 -2.16
C VAL A 96 -15.13 -0.79 -1.44
N ARG A 97 -13.97 -0.81 -0.79
CA ARG A 97 -13.42 0.30 -0.01
C ARG A 97 -12.33 1.03 -0.80
N ILE A 98 -12.53 2.31 -1.07
CA ILE A 98 -11.60 3.17 -1.78
C ILE A 98 -10.96 4.13 -0.77
N TYR A 99 -9.67 3.99 -0.53
CA TYR A 99 -8.89 4.84 0.40
C TYR A 99 -8.45 6.11 -0.31
N VAL A 100 -8.67 7.26 0.33
CA VAL A 100 -8.51 8.59 -0.25
C VAL A 100 -7.69 9.52 0.66
N ILE A 101 -7.07 10.53 0.08
CA ILE A 101 -6.33 11.59 0.79
C ILE A 101 -7.28 12.72 1.23
N SER A 102 -8.27 13.02 0.38
CA SER A 102 -9.39 13.90 0.68
C SER A 102 -10.59 13.45 -0.14
N LYS A 103 -11.81 13.81 0.27
CA LYS A 103 -13.07 13.33 -0.29
C LYS A 103 -13.21 13.71 -1.78
N PRO A 104 -13.14 12.75 -2.73
CA PRO A 104 -13.27 13.04 -4.15
C PRO A 104 -14.74 13.31 -4.54
N LYS A 105 -14.92 14.11 -5.58
CA LYS A 105 -16.18 14.23 -6.32
C LYS A 105 -16.56 12.85 -6.87
N ASN A 106 -17.78 12.41 -6.59
CA ASN A 106 -18.24 11.05 -6.86
C ASN A 106 -19.63 11.05 -7.51
N ASP A 107 -19.85 10.09 -8.41
CA ASP A 107 -21.09 9.87 -9.15
C ASP A 107 -21.39 8.36 -9.15
N LEU A 108 -22.60 7.97 -8.71
CA LEU A 108 -22.98 6.57 -8.51
C LEU A 108 -24.17 6.22 -9.41
N GLN A 109 -23.89 5.46 -10.46
CA GLN A 109 -24.86 5.04 -11.46
C GLN A 109 -25.27 3.59 -11.23
N VAL A 110 -26.56 3.28 -11.40
CA VAL A 110 -27.10 1.91 -11.38
C VAL A 110 -27.73 1.64 -12.73
N ALA A 111 -27.28 0.60 -13.42
CA ALA A 111 -27.80 0.24 -14.73
C ALA A 111 -29.24 -0.30 -14.65
N ALA A 112 -29.97 -0.20 -15.76
CA ALA A 112 -31.33 -0.75 -15.87
C ALA A 112 -31.35 -2.25 -15.46
N GLY A 113 -32.32 -2.64 -14.64
CA GLY A 113 -32.42 -3.98 -14.06
C GLY A 113 -31.42 -4.30 -12.94
N GLY A 114 -30.62 -3.32 -12.47
CA GLY A 114 -29.77 -3.45 -11.27
C GLY A 114 -28.59 -4.42 -11.40
N LYS A 115 -28.34 -5.00 -12.57
CA LYS A 115 -27.25 -5.97 -12.78
C LYS A 115 -25.85 -5.36 -12.73
N GLN A 116 -25.73 -4.03 -12.82
CA GLN A 116 -24.46 -3.33 -12.78
C GLN A 116 -24.57 -2.04 -11.98
N VAL A 117 -23.57 -1.81 -11.11
CA VAL A 117 -23.38 -0.58 -10.34
C VAL A 117 -22.03 0.00 -10.74
N LYS A 118 -21.99 1.28 -11.09
CA LYS A 118 -20.80 1.99 -11.57
C LYS A 118 -20.58 3.22 -10.70
N LEU A 119 -19.49 3.22 -9.94
CA LEU A 119 -19.05 4.35 -9.13
C LEU A 119 -17.90 5.04 -9.87
N LYS A 120 -18.13 6.28 -10.29
CA LYS A 120 -17.13 7.17 -10.87
C LYS A 120 -16.59 8.09 -9.78
N LEU A 121 -15.28 8.19 -9.66
CA LEU A 121 -14.58 9.04 -8.68
C LEU A 121 -13.55 9.92 -9.42
N SER A 122 -13.58 11.24 -9.23
CA SER A 122 -12.50 12.09 -9.73
C SER A 122 -11.24 11.88 -8.89
N THR A 123 -10.09 11.78 -9.54
CA THR A 123 -8.77 11.75 -8.90
C THR A 123 -8.23 13.15 -8.58
N MET A 124 -8.82 14.22 -9.13
CA MET A 124 -8.32 15.59 -8.96
C MET A 124 -9.35 16.57 -8.38
N GLU A 125 -10.65 16.42 -8.70
CA GLU A 125 -11.68 17.26 -8.08
C GLU A 125 -12.02 16.76 -6.66
N ILE A 126 -11.63 17.54 -5.65
CA ILE A 126 -12.19 17.43 -4.31
C ILE A 126 -13.70 17.70 -4.42
N ALA A 127 -14.53 16.94 -3.71
CA ALA A 127 -15.94 17.24 -3.57
C ALA A 127 -16.08 18.54 -2.77
N SER A 128 -16.28 19.68 -3.47
CA SER A 128 -16.49 20.98 -2.84
C SER A 128 -17.46 20.86 -1.68
N ALA A 129 -17.02 21.25 -0.49
CA ALA A 129 -17.90 21.40 0.66
C ALA A 129 -18.89 22.51 0.33
N GLY A 130 -20.08 22.12 -0.15
CA GLY A 130 -21.16 23.07 -0.45
C GLY A 130 -21.37 23.95 0.79
N PRO A 131 -21.38 25.29 0.63
CA PRO A 131 -21.24 26.21 1.74
C PRO A 131 -22.26 25.86 2.83
N ALA A 132 -21.76 25.57 4.03
CA ALA A 132 -22.56 25.04 5.12
C ALA A 132 -23.76 25.97 5.33
N ALA A 133 -24.96 25.46 5.04
CA ALA A 133 -26.12 26.31 4.83
C ALA A 133 -26.36 27.17 6.07
N ALA A 134 -26.15 28.49 5.92
CA ALA A 134 -26.22 29.43 7.03
C ALA A 134 -27.55 29.23 7.76
N PRO A 135 -27.54 29.11 9.10
CA PRO A 135 -28.72 28.68 9.86
C PRO A 135 -29.87 29.64 9.57
N LYS A 136 -30.90 29.14 8.89
CA LYS A 136 -32.07 29.96 8.49
C LYS A 136 -32.63 30.63 9.75
N PRO A 137 -32.63 31.98 9.84
CA PRO A 137 -33.17 32.65 11.00
C PRO A 137 -34.66 32.31 11.12
N THR A 138 -35.05 31.64 12.19
CA THR A 138 -36.41 31.15 12.43
C THR A 138 -37.34 32.29 12.83
N ARG A 139 -37.58 33.22 11.90
CA ARG A 139 -38.54 34.31 12.07
C ARG A 139 -39.95 33.72 12.04
N LYS A 140 -40.55 33.57 13.23
CA LYS A 140 -41.99 33.32 13.36
C LYS A 140 -42.73 34.50 12.73
N THR A 141 -43.39 34.25 11.60
CA THR A 141 -44.35 35.18 10.98
C THR A 141 -45.75 34.58 11.11
N PRO A 142 -46.79 35.36 11.45
CA PRO A 142 -48.17 34.84 11.58
C PRO A 142 -48.77 34.31 10.28
N ALA A 143 -49.94 33.67 10.40
CA ALA A 143 -50.62 32.95 9.33
C ALA A 143 -51.67 33.79 8.56
N ALA A 144 -52.28 33.13 7.56
CA ALA A 144 -53.47 33.49 6.77
C ALA A 144 -53.28 34.47 5.57
N PRO A 145 -54.15 34.42 4.54
CA PRO A 145 -55.08 33.36 4.11
C PRO A 145 -54.91 32.90 2.64
N SER A 146 -55.78 31.98 2.19
CA SER A 146 -55.78 31.30 0.88
C SER A 146 -56.14 32.18 -0.35
N GLY A 147 -55.70 31.77 -1.54
CA GLY A 147 -56.12 32.34 -2.84
C GLY A 147 -55.94 31.41 -4.06
N SER A 148 -57.06 30.91 -4.59
CA SER A 148 -57.37 30.45 -5.97
C SER A 148 -56.29 29.98 -6.99
N THR A 149 -56.53 28.78 -7.56
CA THR A 149 -56.07 28.17 -8.84
C THR A 149 -56.78 28.71 -10.11
N PRO A 150 -56.57 28.22 -11.38
CA PRO A 150 -55.51 27.41 -12.05
C PRO A 150 -54.91 28.23 -13.26
N PRO A 151 -54.78 27.84 -14.58
CA PRO A 151 -54.59 26.56 -15.33
C PRO A 151 -53.53 26.56 -16.50
N ALA A 152 -53.48 25.44 -17.26
CA ALA A 152 -53.23 25.30 -18.72
C ALA A 152 -51.82 25.46 -19.41
N THR A 153 -51.17 24.31 -19.69
CA THR A 153 -51.03 23.65 -21.03
C THR A 153 -50.89 24.55 -22.29
N PRO A 154 -49.86 24.38 -23.17
CA PRO A 154 -49.82 23.25 -24.11
C PRO A 154 -48.43 22.64 -24.47
N ALA A 155 -48.43 21.67 -25.39
CA ALA A 155 -47.32 20.74 -25.67
C ALA A 155 -46.46 21.09 -26.91
N GLY A 156 -45.25 20.50 -26.99
CA GLY A 156 -44.36 20.57 -28.16
C GLY A 156 -43.52 19.30 -28.35
N ARG A 157 -43.73 18.62 -29.49
CA ARG A 157 -43.00 17.44 -30.00
C ARG A 157 -42.65 17.76 -31.46
N PRO A 158 -41.41 17.57 -31.95
CA PRO A 158 -40.98 16.25 -32.45
C PRO A 158 -39.50 15.88 -32.20
N ALA A 159 -39.14 14.68 -32.65
CA ALA A 159 -37.81 14.11 -32.53
C ALA A 159 -36.92 14.44 -33.74
N ALA A 160 -35.60 14.36 -33.55
CA ALA A 160 -34.61 14.32 -34.63
C ALA A 160 -33.81 13.02 -34.55
N THR A 161 -34.04 12.12 -35.50
CA THR A 161 -33.23 10.90 -35.67
C THR A 161 -31.90 11.28 -36.33
N SER A 162 -30.77 10.79 -35.81
CA SER A 162 -29.50 10.86 -36.53
C SER A 162 -28.73 9.57 -36.36
N ALA A 163 -28.61 8.83 -37.47
CA ALA A 163 -27.76 7.66 -37.59
C ALA A 163 -26.68 7.98 -38.64
N ALA A 164 -25.41 7.87 -38.25
CA ALA A 164 -24.27 8.12 -39.13
C ALA A 164 -23.24 6.99 -38.97
N ALA A 165 -22.69 6.56 -40.10
CA ALA A 165 -21.92 5.32 -40.22
C ALA A 165 -20.57 5.35 -39.49
N LYS A 166 -20.02 4.14 -39.23
CA LYS A 166 -18.58 3.92 -39.22
C LYS A 166 -18.27 2.67 -40.07
N PRO A 167 -17.42 2.76 -41.10
CA PRO A 167 -17.05 1.62 -41.93
C PRO A 167 -16.10 0.65 -41.20
N ALA A 168 -16.05 -0.58 -41.70
CA ALA A 168 -15.17 -1.65 -41.24
C ALA A 168 -13.99 -1.87 -42.21
N ALA A 169 -13.20 -2.93 -41.94
CA ALA A 169 -12.07 -3.44 -42.71
C ALA A 169 -10.78 -2.59 -42.73
N ALA A 170 -9.80 -3.02 -41.93
CA ALA A 170 -8.38 -2.73 -42.13
C ALA A 170 -7.54 -3.98 -41.80
N SER A 171 -6.87 -4.51 -42.83
CA SER A 171 -5.89 -5.60 -42.85
C SER A 171 -5.24 -5.59 -44.24
N PRO A 172 -4.04 -6.16 -44.50
CA PRO A 172 -3.20 -7.01 -43.65
C PRO A 172 -1.74 -6.52 -43.52
N ARG A 173 -0.85 -7.32 -42.90
CA ARG A 173 0.58 -7.59 -43.25
C ARG A 173 1.23 -8.44 -42.12
N THR A 174 1.54 -9.73 -42.34
CA THR A 174 2.75 -10.34 -42.94
C THR A 174 4.02 -10.29 -42.06
N SER A 175 4.64 -11.46 -41.87
CA SER A 175 5.86 -11.75 -41.08
C SER A 175 7.14 -11.10 -41.64
N PRO A 176 8.22 -11.03 -40.84
CA PRO A 176 9.21 -12.12 -40.72
C PRO A 176 9.46 -12.52 -39.23
N GLY A 177 10.30 -13.49 -38.87
CA GLY A 177 11.18 -14.39 -39.63
C GLY A 177 12.59 -14.46 -39.02
N ALA A 178 13.20 -15.65 -38.98
CA ALA A 178 14.44 -16.01 -38.26
C ALA A 178 14.31 -16.00 -36.70
N ALA A 179 15.13 -16.73 -35.93
CA ALA A 179 16.26 -17.60 -36.28
C ALA A 179 16.30 -18.90 -35.42
N PRO A 180 16.88 -20.00 -35.94
CA PRO A 180 17.21 -21.19 -35.13
C PRO A 180 18.67 -21.16 -34.64
N ALA A 181 18.90 -21.62 -33.41
CA ALA A 181 20.20 -22.07 -32.94
C ALA A 181 20.03 -23.05 -31.77
N ALA A 182 20.75 -24.17 -31.79
CA ALA A 182 20.78 -25.17 -30.73
C ALA A 182 22.22 -25.54 -30.37
N ALA A 183 22.41 -26.04 -29.16
CA ALA A 183 23.63 -26.67 -28.63
C ALA A 183 24.94 -25.84 -28.62
N ALA A 184 25.46 -25.60 -27.41
CA ALA A 184 26.79 -26.13 -27.04
C ALA A 184 27.03 -26.04 -25.52
N ALA A 185 27.25 -27.20 -24.91
CA ALA A 185 28.10 -27.41 -23.74
C ALA A 185 29.03 -28.60 -24.11
N PRO A 186 30.06 -28.96 -23.31
CA PRO A 186 30.63 -28.29 -22.14
C PRO A 186 32.14 -28.00 -22.30
N ARG A 187 32.78 -27.33 -21.33
CA ARG A 187 34.18 -27.61 -20.95
C ARG A 187 34.41 -27.47 -19.45
N THR A 188 35.06 -28.49 -18.89
CA THR A 188 35.61 -28.51 -17.53
C THR A 188 37.05 -27.97 -17.51
N GLY A 189 37.48 -27.43 -16.37
CA GLY A 189 38.85 -26.97 -16.13
C GLY A 189 39.10 -26.85 -14.61
N PRO A 190 40.21 -27.36 -14.05
CA PRO A 190 40.33 -27.58 -12.60
C PRO A 190 41.11 -26.51 -11.83
N ALA A 191 40.78 -26.43 -10.53
CA ALA A 191 41.64 -26.18 -9.37
C ALA A 191 42.77 -25.13 -9.43
N ALA A 192 42.64 -24.11 -8.57
CA ALA A 192 43.77 -23.45 -7.91
C ALA A 192 43.51 -23.44 -6.40
N ALA A 193 44.56 -23.67 -5.59
CA ALA A 193 44.48 -23.73 -4.12
C ALA A 193 44.55 -22.33 -3.48
N PRO A 194 44.02 -22.13 -2.25
CA PRO A 194 44.07 -20.83 -1.58
C PRO A 194 45.49 -20.47 -1.13
N ALA A 195 45.89 -19.22 -1.34
CA ALA A 195 47.07 -18.65 -0.71
C ALA A 195 46.72 -18.15 0.69
N THR A 196 47.43 -18.65 1.71
CA THR A 196 47.36 -18.12 3.07
C THR A 196 47.91 -16.69 3.09
N VAL A 197 47.13 -15.74 3.60
CA VAL A 197 47.60 -14.38 3.89
C VAL A 197 47.86 -14.25 5.39
N GLU A 198 49.05 -13.78 5.73
CA GLU A 198 49.54 -13.65 7.10
C GLU A 198 48.94 -12.41 7.81
N PRO A 199 48.57 -12.49 9.10
CA PRO A 199 47.97 -11.36 9.81
C PRO A 199 49.00 -10.27 10.14
N GLY A 200 48.96 -9.15 9.41
CA GLY A 200 49.77 -7.97 9.70
C GLY A 200 49.43 -7.31 11.06
N PRO A 201 50.40 -6.68 11.74
CA PRO A 201 50.23 -6.14 13.09
C PRO A 201 49.33 -4.90 13.14
N ALA A 202 48.74 -4.66 14.32
CA ALA A 202 47.81 -3.56 14.56
C ALA A 202 48.48 -2.17 14.44
N PRO A 203 47.88 -1.22 13.70
CA PRO A 203 48.26 0.19 13.76
C PRO A 203 48.02 0.79 15.15
N ALA A 204 48.94 1.65 15.59
CA ALA A 204 48.92 2.21 16.95
C ALA A 204 47.89 3.33 17.14
N GLU A 205 47.45 3.47 18.39
CA GLU A 205 46.52 4.49 18.90
C GLU A 205 47.14 5.91 18.82
N PRO A 206 46.54 6.86 18.08
CA PRO A 206 47.02 8.24 18.04
C PRO A 206 46.74 8.96 19.37
N ALA A 207 47.79 9.41 20.05
CA ALA A 207 47.69 10.06 21.35
C ALA A 207 46.91 11.39 21.31
N ALA A 208 46.27 11.73 22.44
CA ALA A 208 45.47 12.95 22.58
C ALA A 208 46.34 14.22 22.55
N SER A 209 45.97 15.19 21.69
CA SER A 209 46.48 16.56 21.75
C SER A 209 45.76 17.38 22.82
N PRO A 210 46.48 18.21 23.60
CA PRO A 210 45.89 18.95 24.73
C PRO A 210 45.10 20.20 24.29
N ILE A 211 44.29 20.70 25.23
CA ILE A 211 43.46 21.90 25.10
C ILE A 211 44.34 23.13 24.88
N GLN A 212 44.04 23.93 23.85
CA GLN A 212 44.48 25.33 23.75
C GLN A 212 43.26 26.24 23.81
N ALA A 213 43.19 27.07 24.85
CA ALA A 213 42.11 28.03 25.05
C ALA A 213 42.60 29.45 24.74
N GLU A 214 41.89 30.15 23.85
CA GLU A 214 42.16 31.56 23.53
C GLU A 214 40.89 32.40 23.68
N PRO A 215 40.82 33.34 24.64
CA PRO A 215 39.65 34.17 24.86
C PRO A 215 39.84 35.58 24.26
N ALA A 216 39.08 35.89 23.21
CA ALA A 216 38.90 37.27 22.72
C ALA A 216 37.46 37.52 22.28
N ALA A 217 36.89 38.64 22.74
CA ALA A 217 35.58 39.17 22.38
C ALA A 217 35.72 40.70 22.24
N PRO A 218 34.69 41.47 21.83
CA PRO A 218 33.43 41.07 21.20
C PRO A 218 33.22 41.73 19.82
N ALA A 219 32.28 41.21 19.02
CA ALA A 219 31.72 41.92 17.87
C ALA A 219 30.19 41.79 17.86
N ALA A 220 29.48 42.89 18.07
CA ALA A 220 28.02 42.91 18.04
C ALA A 220 27.53 42.95 16.59
N SER A 221 26.69 41.99 16.21
CA SER A 221 25.93 41.99 14.96
C SER A 221 24.46 41.71 15.26
N GLU A 222 23.71 42.77 15.50
CA GLU A 222 22.30 42.77 15.86
C GLU A 222 21.45 42.21 14.72
N THR A 223 21.29 40.88 14.70
CA THR A 223 20.63 40.16 13.60
C THR A 223 19.12 40.24 13.80
N ARG A 224 18.56 41.36 13.32
CA ARG A 224 17.12 41.69 13.24
C ARG A 224 16.25 40.45 12.99
N PRO A 225 15.28 40.13 13.86
CA PRO A 225 14.37 39.01 13.64
C PRO A 225 13.60 39.17 12.33
N ALA A 226 13.83 38.27 11.38
CA ALA A 226 13.02 38.16 10.18
C ALA A 226 11.63 37.62 10.55
N ALA A 227 10.57 38.32 10.18
CA ALA A 227 9.21 37.87 10.45
C ALA A 227 8.94 36.53 9.72
N PRO A 228 8.38 35.51 10.39
CA PRO A 228 8.16 34.20 9.77
C PRO A 228 7.12 34.30 8.65
N ALA A 229 7.49 33.88 7.44
CA ALA A 229 6.60 33.88 6.29
C ALA A 229 5.50 32.80 6.43
N PRO A 230 4.21 33.15 6.40
CA PRO A 230 3.12 32.19 6.47
C PRO A 230 2.96 31.47 5.12
N GLY A 231 3.50 30.25 5.00
CA GLY A 231 3.40 29.48 3.74
C GLY A 231 3.96 28.06 3.74
N SER A 232 4.85 27.70 4.68
CA SER A 232 5.39 26.34 4.77
C SER A 232 4.44 25.41 5.53
N THR A 233 3.87 24.41 4.85
CA THR A 233 3.19 23.30 5.52
C THR A 233 4.19 22.44 6.30
N PRO A 234 3.83 21.90 7.48
CA PRO A 234 4.77 21.14 8.31
C PRO A 234 5.10 19.76 7.69
N ARG A 235 6.13 19.74 6.86
CA ARG A 235 6.71 18.53 6.25
C ARG A 235 7.45 17.71 7.32
N SER A 236 6.71 16.90 8.08
CA SER A 236 7.15 15.86 9.04
C SER A 236 8.57 16.00 9.60
N ALA A 237 8.82 17.07 10.37
CA ALA A 237 10.15 17.38 10.91
C ALA A 237 10.75 16.25 11.77
N VAL A 238 9.90 15.48 12.47
CA VAL A 238 10.33 14.37 13.34
C VAL A 238 10.89 13.18 12.56
N ALA A 239 10.56 13.04 11.28
CA ALA A 239 11.13 11.99 10.42
C ALA A 239 12.62 12.24 10.06
N GLN A 240 13.13 13.46 10.26
CA GLN A 240 14.53 13.82 9.99
C GLN A 240 15.44 13.79 11.24
N LYS A 241 14.90 13.41 12.41
CA LYS A 241 15.68 13.37 13.65
C LYS A 241 16.77 12.29 13.56
N THR A 242 18.04 12.69 13.64
CA THR A 242 19.18 11.77 13.62
C THR A 242 19.40 11.13 15.00
N VAL A 243 19.95 9.92 15.00
CA VAL A 243 20.29 9.16 16.22
C VAL A 243 21.65 8.49 16.08
N SER A 244 22.38 8.43 17.19
CA SER A 244 23.63 7.67 17.35
C SER A 244 23.43 6.64 18.45
N VAL A 245 23.36 5.35 18.08
CA VAL A 245 23.11 4.22 18.98
C VAL A 245 23.90 3.01 18.51
N THR A 246 24.71 2.44 19.38
CA THR A 246 25.37 1.13 19.17
C THR A 246 24.62 0.07 19.96
N TYR A 247 24.29 -1.05 19.32
CA TYR A 247 23.57 -2.17 19.94
C TYR A 247 24.12 -3.51 19.41
N GLN A 248 24.50 -4.40 20.32
CA GLN A 248 25.18 -5.65 20.00
C GLN A 248 24.49 -6.84 20.67
N GLY A 249 24.19 -7.88 19.89
CA GLY A 249 23.81 -9.22 20.37
C GLY A 249 22.54 -9.33 21.22
N GLY A 250 21.61 -8.38 21.14
CA GLY A 250 20.43 -8.33 22.02
C GLY A 250 19.09 -8.38 21.32
N ASP A 251 18.00 -8.36 22.10
CA ASP A 251 16.62 -8.39 21.59
C ASP A 251 16.27 -7.17 20.72
N LEU A 252 15.58 -7.42 19.61
CA LEU A 252 14.99 -6.43 18.72
C LEU A 252 14.13 -5.40 19.48
N ARG A 253 13.34 -5.85 20.47
CA ARG A 253 12.52 -4.97 21.32
C ARG A 253 13.37 -4.02 22.15
N GLY A 254 14.49 -4.49 22.69
CA GLY A 254 15.44 -3.68 23.45
C GLY A 254 16.14 -2.65 22.58
N ALA A 255 16.56 -3.04 21.38
CA ALA A 255 17.16 -2.16 20.38
C ALA A 255 16.21 -1.05 19.95
N LEU A 256 14.97 -1.38 19.55
CA LEU A 256 13.93 -0.41 19.18
C LEU A 256 13.62 0.56 20.33
N GLN A 257 13.55 0.06 21.56
CA GLN A 257 13.27 0.89 22.74
C GLN A 257 14.45 1.81 23.09
N ALA A 258 15.69 1.37 22.91
CA ALA A 258 16.88 2.22 23.03
C ALA A 258 16.93 3.30 21.94
N LEU A 259 16.59 2.94 20.69
CA LEU A 259 16.54 3.86 19.55
C LEU A 259 15.47 4.95 19.73
N ALA A 260 14.27 4.57 20.16
CA ALA A 260 13.20 5.51 20.49
C ALA A 260 13.61 6.44 21.66
N LYS A 261 14.25 5.89 22.70
CA LYS A 261 14.75 6.68 23.83
C LYS A 261 15.83 7.69 23.41
N ALA A 262 16.76 7.30 22.52
CA ALA A 262 17.74 8.21 21.94
C ALA A 262 17.09 9.31 21.09
N ALA A 263 16.02 8.98 20.36
CA ALA A 263 15.19 9.95 19.66
C ALA A 263 14.27 10.80 20.57
N GLY A 264 14.20 10.52 21.88
CA GLY A 264 13.27 11.20 22.79
C GLY A 264 11.78 10.89 22.52
N LEU A 265 11.48 9.72 21.96
CA LEU A 265 10.12 9.23 21.70
C LEU A 265 9.75 8.12 22.69
N GLN A 266 8.45 7.96 22.97
CA GLN A 266 7.94 6.78 23.65
C GLN A 266 7.90 5.58 22.69
N ALA A 267 8.19 4.37 23.17
CA ALA A 267 8.15 3.14 22.38
C ALA A 267 6.92 2.31 22.71
N ASP A 268 6.00 2.17 21.75
CA ASP A 268 4.83 1.30 21.79
C ASP A 268 5.09 0.10 20.87
N ILE A 269 5.78 -0.91 21.42
CA ILE A 269 6.27 -2.08 20.66
C ILE A 269 5.45 -3.31 21.07
N HIS A 270 4.81 -3.95 20.09
CA HIS A 270 3.99 -5.13 20.31
C HIS A 270 4.80 -6.31 20.90
N PRO A 271 4.27 -7.09 21.86
CA PRO A 271 5.03 -8.15 22.55
C PRO A 271 5.48 -9.32 21.66
N THR A 272 4.95 -9.44 20.43
CA THR A 272 5.42 -10.42 19.44
C THR A 272 6.68 -9.97 18.69
N VAL A 273 7.12 -8.70 18.84
CA VAL A 273 8.32 -8.19 18.17
C VAL A 273 9.57 -8.77 18.83
N GLN A 274 10.11 -9.82 18.22
CA GLN A 274 11.21 -10.64 18.73
C GLN A 274 12.25 -10.94 17.63
N GLY A 275 13.43 -11.37 18.07
CA GLY A 275 14.60 -11.63 17.22
C GLY A 275 15.87 -11.01 17.80
N ALA A 276 17.03 -11.56 17.48
CA ALA A 276 18.32 -10.98 17.84
C ALA A 276 18.80 -10.01 16.74
N VAL A 277 19.32 -8.85 17.13
CA VAL A 277 19.85 -7.84 16.19
C VAL A 277 21.18 -7.26 16.65
N THR A 278 21.96 -6.75 15.69
CA THR A 278 23.24 -6.08 15.94
C THR A 278 23.40 -4.96 14.94
N ALA A 279 23.42 -3.71 15.42
CA ALA A 279 23.46 -2.53 14.58
C ALA A 279 24.26 -1.41 15.26
N SER A 280 25.00 -0.64 14.47
CA SER A 280 25.74 0.53 14.93
C SER A 280 25.36 1.73 14.07
N PHE A 281 24.58 2.63 14.65
CA PHE A 281 24.13 3.85 14.00
C PHE A 281 24.90 5.06 14.53
N THR A 282 25.37 5.91 13.61
CA THR A 282 26.07 7.16 13.94
C THR A 282 25.49 8.27 13.07
N GLU A 283 24.78 9.21 13.70
CA GLU A 283 24.09 10.33 13.06
C GLU A 283 23.09 9.94 11.96
N ILE A 284 22.56 8.71 12.00
CA ILE A 284 21.64 8.21 10.98
C ILE A 284 20.20 8.68 11.28
N PRO A 285 19.42 9.15 10.28
CA PRO A 285 18.01 9.46 10.43
C PRO A 285 17.20 8.31 11.05
N LEU A 286 16.37 8.62 12.05
CA LEU A 286 15.60 7.63 12.82
C LEU A 286 14.79 6.68 11.94
N ASN A 287 14.16 7.19 10.87
CA ASN A 287 13.39 6.36 9.94
C ASN A 287 14.24 5.28 9.27
N LEU A 288 15.48 5.59 8.88
CA LEU A 288 16.43 4.64 8.31
C LEU A 288 16.94 3.66 9.37
N ALA A 289 17.28 4.14 10.57
CA ALA A 289 17.74 3.26 11.66
C ALA A 289 16.65 2.27 12.11
N VAL A 290 15.38 2.68 12.17
CA VAL A 290 14.25 1.75 12.40
C VAL A 290 14.10 0.76 11.24
N THR A 291 14.18 1.23 9.99
CA THR A 291 14.03 0.37 8.79
C THR A 291 15.11 -0.73 8.75
N ASP A 292 16.37 -0.34 8.93
CA ASP A 292 17.53 -1.26 8.92
C ASP A 292 17.40 -2.31 10.03
N LEU A 293 17.13 -1.86 11.26
CA LEU A 293 17.00 -2.74 12.43
C LEU A 293 15.83 -3.74 12.31
N LEU A 294 14.69 -3.32 11.75
CA LEU A 294 13.57 -4.23 11.46
C LEU A 294 13.91 -5.17 10.28
N GLY A 295 14.63 -4.68 9.28
CA GLY A 295 15.09 -5.46 8.12
C GLY A 295 16.11 -6.56 8.44
N GLN A 296 16.80 -6.48 9.59
CA GLN A 296 17.63 -7.58 10.10
C GLN A 296 16.82 -8.79 10.59
N SER A 297 15.51 -8.62 10.84
CA SER A 297 14.66 -9.69 11.37
C SER A 297 13.94 -10.48 10.27
N ALA A 298 13.69 -11.77 10.52
CA ALA A 298 13.00 -12.64 9.56
C ALA A 298 11.47 -12.42 9.51
N GLU A 299 10.90 -11.65 10.44
CA GLU A 299 9.47 -11.34 10.50
C GLU A 299 9.14 -9.96 9.92
N LEU A 300 7.93 -9.83 9.38
CA LEU A 300 7.47 -8.58 8.79
C LEU A 300 6.87 -7.68 9.87
N TYR A 301 7.59 -6.63 10.23
CA TYR A 301 7.09 -5.60 11.15
C TYR A 301 6.69 -4.33 10.39
N LEU A 302 5.51 -3.80 10.72
CA LEU A 302 5.08 -2.46 10.37
C LEU A 302 5.51 -1.50 11.48
N TYR A 303 5.91 -0.29 11.13
CA TYR A 303 6.18 0.77 12.10
C TYR A 303 5.56 2.11 11.69
N GLU A 304 5.29 2.94 12.69
CA GLU A 304 4.80 4.31 12.53
C GLU A 304 5.57 5.24 13.48
N ILE A 305 6.12 6.32 12.94
CA ILE A 305 6.77 7.39 13.71
C ILE A 305 5.81 8.57 13.76
N THR A 306 5.36 8.92 14.96
CA THR A 306 4.59 10.13 15.27
C THR A 306 5.47 11.12 16.02
N ASP A 307 5.00 12.34 16.25
CA ASP A 307 5.81 13.41 16.86
C ASP A 307 6.26 13.11 18.30
N THR A 308 5.67 12.11 18.96
CA THR A 308 5.99 11.72 20.35
C THR A 308 6.16 10.20 20.56
N GLN A 309 5.77 9.34 19.62
CA GLN A 309 5.79 7.89 19.77
C GLN A 309 6.32 7.16 18.53
N LEU A 310 7.21 6.19 18.73
CA LEU A 310 7.51 5.11 17.80
C LEU A 310 6.59 3.92 18.11
N LYS A 311 5.81 3.50 17.11
CA LYS A 311 4.90 2.36 17.16
C LYS A 311 5.39 1.24 16.28
N VAL A 312 5.38 -0.01 16.76
CA VAL A 312 5.84 -1.18 16.00
C VAL A 312 4.91 -2.38 16.22
N TYR A 313 4.37 -2.92 15.12
CA TYR A 313 3.34 -3.97 15.10
C TYR A 313 3.71 -5.08 14.10
N PRO A 314 3.36 -6.35 14.35
CA PRO A 314 3.49 -7.41 13.35
C PRO A 314 2.58 -7.13 12.14
N HIS A 315 3.04 -7.49 10.94
CA HIS A 315 2.20 -7.46 9.76
C HIS A 315 1.12 -8.53 9.87
N GLN A 316 -0.15 -8.15 9.67
CA GLN A 316 -1.30 -9.06 9.71
C GLN A 316 -1.20 -10.09 8.58
N GLY A 317 -0.64 -11.27 8.91
CA GLY A 317 -0.19 -12.29 7.97
C GLY A 317 1.07 -13.05 8.44
N SER A 318 1.89 -12.43 9.30
CA SER A 318 3.00 -13.07 10.02
C SER A 318 2.50 -13.64 11.35
N SER A 319 1.74 -14.74 11.30
CA SER A 319 1.12 -15.32 12.50
C SER A 319 0.88 -16.83 12.42
N GLU A 320 1.95 -17.62 12.40
CA GLU A 320 1.96 -18.97 12.97
C GLU A 320 3.37 -19.31 13.50
N PRO A 321 3.55 -19.60 14.80
CA PRO A 321 4.85 -19.87 15.39
C PRO A 321 5.28 -21.31 15.13
N VAL A 322 5.96 -21.55 14.01
CA VAL A 322 6.52 -22.88 13.69
C VAL A 322 7.69 -23.16 14.63
N ALA A 323 7.49 -24.06 15.58
CA ALA A 323 8.50 -24.40 16.57
C ALA A 323 9.73 -25.08 15.95
N THR A 324 10.88 -24.85 16.60
CA THR A 324 12.23 -25.31 16.25
C THR A 324 12.33 -26.65 15.51
N SER A 325 12.98 -26.63 14.35
CA SER A 325 13.78 -27.75 13.84
C SER A 325 14.90 -27.23 12.94
N ALA A 326 16.14 -27.62 13.24
CA ALA A 326 17.30 -27.23 12.47
C ALA A 326 17.50 -28.16 11.27
N SER A 327 17.52 -27.61 10.05
CA SER A 327 18.18 -28.24 8.90
C SER A 327 18.59 -27.18 7.89
N SER A 328 19.85 -26.76 7.97
CA SER A 328 20.49 -25.89 6.98
C SER A 328 20.91 -26.72 5.76
N THR A 329 19.93 -27.13 4.94
CA THR A 329 20.16 -27.83 3.67
C THR A 329 19.42 -27.13 2.53
N ALA A 330 20.09 -26.93 1.39
CA ALA A 330 19.64 -26.05 0.31
C ALA A 330 18.23 -26.40 -0.23
N SER A 331 17.35 -25.39 -0.27
CA SER A 331 16.04 -25.45 -0.92
C SER A 331 15.90 -24.23 -1.85
N SER A 332 16.14 -24.42 -3.15
CA SER A 332 16.24 -23.34 -4.16
C SER A 332 14.89 -22.79 -4.63
N ASP A 333 13.90 -22.72 -3.74
CA ASP A 333 12.52 -22.28 -4.02
C ASP A 333 11.94 -21.38 -2.91
N GLN A 334 12.77 -20.96 -1.94
CA GLN A 334 12.37 -19.92 -0.98
C GLN A 334 12.36 -18.55 -1.67
N VAL A 335 11.14 -18.01 -1.84
CA VAL A 335 10.91 -16.60 -2.15
C VAL A 335 11.36 -15.77 -0.94
N ALA A 336 12.55 -15.19 -1.05
CA ALA A 336 13.07 -14.23 -0.09
C ALA A 336 12.51 -12.82 -0.36
N ARG A 337 12.69 -11.92 0.60
CA ARG A 337 12.33 -10.50 0.50
C ARG A 337 13.46 -9.64 1.06
N ASP A 338 13.81 -8.57 0.37
CA ASP A 338 14.89 -7.65 0.77
C ASP A 338 14.44 -6.18 0.65
N TYR A 339 15.09 -5.31 1.42
CA TYR A 339 14.72 -3.91 1.62
C TYR A 339 15.86 -2.99 1.19
N PHE A 340 15.58 -2.09 0.25
CA PHE A 340 16.57 -1.20 -0.34
C PHE A 340 16.20 0.27 -0.04
N PRO A 341 16.75 0.87 1.03
CA PRO A 341 16.57 2.28 1.32
C PRO A 341 17.45 3.16 0.45
N LEU A 342 16.89 4.22 -0.14
CA LEU A 342 17.55 5.03 -1.15
C LEU A 342 17.78 6.46 -0.68
N ARG A 343 19.02 6.94 -0.82
CA ARG A 343 19.46 8.23 -0.28
C ARG A 343 19.31 9.42 -1.23
N ALA A 344 19.60 9.23 -2.52
CA ALA A 344 19.70 10.33 -3.50
C ALA A 344 18.61 10.35 -4.58
N GLN A 345 18.23 9.18 -5.11
CA GLN A 345 17.26 9.05 -6.21
C GLN A 345 15.89 8.58 -5.71
N SER A 346 14.83 8.81 -6.48
CA SER A 346 13.48 8.38 -6.07
C SER A 346 13.30 6.87 -6.20
N ALA A 347 12.66 6.27 -5.19
CA ALA A 347 12.38 4.83 -5.18
C ALA A 347 11.44 4.39 -6.31
N LYS A 348 10.68 5.33 -6.89
CA LYS A 348 9.81 5.09 -8.05
C LYS A 348 10.63 4.86 -9.32
N GLU A 349 11.48 5.83 -9.67
CA GLU A 349 12.33 5.78 -10.88
C GLU A 349 13.32 4.62 -10.81
N LEU A 350 13.91 4.41 -9.64
CA LEU A 350 14.89 3.35 -9.44
C LEU A 350 14.24 1.95 -9.43
N ALA A 351 12.99 1.81 -8.98
CA ALA A 351 12.22 0.57 -9.14
C ALA A 351 11.82 0.31 -10.60
N ASP A 352 11.46 1.33 -11.37
CA ASP A 352 11.14 1.18 -12.80
C ASP A 352 12.39 0.98 -13.68
N ALA A 353 13.59 1.30 -13.17
CA ALA A 353 14.86 0.82 -13.72
C ALA A 353 15.13 -0.65 -13.32
N ALA A 354 15.01 -0.98 -12.03
CA ALA A 354 15.23 -2.33 -11.51
C ALA A 354 14.32 -3.38 -12.17
N ARG A 355 13.02 -3.08 -12.34
CA ARG A 355 12.04 -3.92 -13.05
C ARG A 355 12.44 -4.29 -14.47
N LYS A 356 13.24 -3.46 -15.15
CA LYS A 356 13.75 -3.74 -16.50
C LYS A 356 15.00 -4.61 -16.47
N ALA A 357 15.80 -4.53 -15.40
CA ALA A 357 17.04 -5.29 -15.24
C ALA A 357 16.81 -6.69 -14.66
N VAL A 358 15.91 -6.84 -13.68
CA VAL A 358 15.62 -8.12 -13.00
C VAL A 358 14.10 -8.35 -12.93
N PRO A 359 13.44 -8.71 -14.04
CA PRO A 359 11.98 -8.82 -14.13
C PRO A 359 11.37 -10.02 -13.40
N SER A 360 12.19 -10.93 -12.84
CA SER A 360 11.75 -12.06 -12.02
C SER A 360 11.28 -11.64 -10.62
N LEU A 361 11.69 -10.47 -10.13
CA LEU A 361 11.33 -9.97 -8.81
C LEU A 361 9.98 -9.25 -8.81
N THR A 362 9.21 -9.42 -7.74
CA THR A 362 8.03 -8.60 -7.44
C THR A 362 8.46 -7.36 -6.66
N TYR A 363 8.17 -6.17 -7.20
CA TYR A 363 8.61 -4.89 -6.62
C TYR A 363 7.45 -4.07 -6.05
N ARG A 364 7.58 -3.68 -4.78
CA ARG A 364 6.77 -2.63 -4.13
C ARG A 364 7.66 -1.43 -3.84
N VAL A 365 7.07 -0.24 -3.86
CA VAL A 365 7.73 1.04 -3.59
C VAL A 365 6.96 1.73 -2.47
N ASP A 366 7.66 2.22 -1.45
CA ASP A 366 7.09 3.20 -0.51
C ASP A 366 7.78 4.55 -0.72
N GLU A 367 7.06 5.46 -1.38
CA GLU A 367 7.53 6.82 -1.72
C GLU A 367 7.59 7.75 -0.50
N ARG A 368 7.00 7.38 0.65
CA ARG A 368 7.12 8.15 1.90
C ARG A 368 8.43 7.85 2.63
N LEU A 369 8.87 6.60 2.57
CA LEU A 369 10.11 6.14 3.18
C LEU A 369 11.31 6.16 2.21
N ASN A 370 11.04 6.34 0.91
CA ASN A 370 11.99 6.22 -0.20
C ASN A 370 12.71 4.86 -0.21
N ILE A 371 11.94 3.78 -0.04
CA ILE A 371 12.45 2.40 -0.04
C ILE A 371 11.82 1.58 -1.17
N ILE A 372 12.61 0.67 -1.73
CA ILE A 372 12.12 -0.42 -2.58
C ILE A 372 12.08 -1.70 -1.73
N ILE A 373 10.99 -2.43 -1.83
CA ILE A 373 10.83 -3.77 -1.24
C ILE A 373 10.73 -4.73 -2.42
N ALA A 374 11.65 -5.69 -2.52
CA ALA A 374 11.66 -6.68 -3.60
C ALA A 374 11.48 -8.10 -3.05
N GLU A 375 10.76 -8.94 -3.79
CA GLU A 375 10.39 -10.31 -3.41
C GLU A 375 10.74 -11.27 -4.56
N GLY A 376 11.47 -12.36 -4.29
CA GLY A 376 11.84 -13.35 -5.31
C GLY A 376 13.04 -14.23 -4.92
N SER A 377 13.82 -14.70 -5.89
CA SER A 377 14.95 -15.60 -5.61
C SER A 377 16.08 -14.86 -4.88
N PRO A 378 16.84 -15.53 -3.97
CA PRO A 378 17.98 -14.90 -3.29
C PRO A 378 19.05 -14.39 -4.25
N GLU A 379 19.30 -15.12 -5.35
CA GLU A 379 20.23 -14.70 -6.40
C GLU A 379 19.80 -13.39 -7.08
N ASP A 380 18.52 -13.27 -7.41
CA ASP A 380 17.99 -12.07 -8.07
C ASP A 380 17.96 -10.86 -7.13
N LEU A 381 17.67 -11.07 -5.84
CA LEU A 381 17.81 -10.02 -4.82
C LEU A 381 19.27 -9.58 -4.66
N GLN A 382 20.23 -10.50 -4.74
CA GLN A 382 21.66 -10.16 -4.69
C GLN A 382 22.14 -9.43 -5.96
N ARG A 383 21.63 -9.80 -7.15
CA ARG A 383 21.82 -9.04 -8.41
C ARG A 383 21.23 -7.63 -8.29
N LEU A 384 20.00 -7.51 -7.76
CA LEU A 384 19.33 -6.24 -7.53
C LEU A 384 20.16 -5.35 -6.58
N ARG A 385 20.63 -5.90 -5.46
CA ARG A 385 21.48 -5.20 -4.48
C ARG A 385 22.71 -4.58 -5.14
N ALA A 386 23.43 -5.35 -5.97
CA ALA A 386 24.60 -4.86 -6.70
C ALA A 386 24.26 -3.73 -7.70
N ILE A 387 23.14 -3.84 -8.43
CA ILE A 387 22.67 -2.82 -9.36
C ILE A 387 22.31 -1.52 -8.62
N LEU A 388 21.52 -1.62 -7.54
CA LEU A 388 21.09 -0.45 -6.78
C LEU A 388 22.28 0.24 -6.10
N GLN A 389 23.25 -0.51 -5.58
CA GLN A 389 24.48 0.04 -5.01
C GLN A 389 25.27 0.84 -6.07
N ALA A 390 25.54 0.24 -7.23
CA ALA A 390 26.29 0.87 -8.32
C ALA A 390 25.61 2.09 -8.99
N VAL A 391 24.30 2.28 -8.76
CA VAL A 391 23.57 3.52 -9.15
C VAL A 391 23.51 4.52 -7.99
N SER A 392 23.60 4.08 -6.73
CA SER A 392 23.58 4.95 -5.54
C SER A 392 24.92 5.65 -5.23
N GLU A 393 26.02 5.19 -5.82
CA GLU A 393 27.36 5.81 -5.73
C GLU A 393 27.60 6.88 -6.82
N LYS A 394 26.54 7.35 -7.50
CA LYS A 394 26.54 8.38 -8.55
C LYS A 394 25.56 9.51 -8.27
#